data_AF-K7KXA3-F1
#
_entry.id   AF-K7KXA3-F1
#
_cell.length_a   1.000
_cell.length_b   1.000
_cell.length_c   1.000
_cell.angle_alpha   90.00
_cell.angle_beta   90.00
_cell.angle_gamma   90.00
#
_symmetry.space_group_name_H-M   'P 1'
#
loop_
_entity.id
_entity.type
_entity.pdbx_description
1 polymer ?
#
loop_
_entity_poly.entity_id
_entity_poly.type
_entity_poly.pdbx_seq_one_letter_code
_entity_poly.pdbx_strand_id
1 'polypeptide(L)' 'MDLNIIAQISLLEECEYLERALEELHKKESKIVDKLVYKEQEVSLLVKLGHLEEGKALYWALLSMNPDNYW' A
#
# COMPACT_ATOMS: atom_id res chain seq x y z
N MET A 1 5.88 -8.37 12.85
CA MET A 1 4.41 -8.43 12.80
C MET A 1 3.94 -7.95 11.43
N ASP A 2 4.47 -6.81 10.99
CA ASP A 2 4.26 -6.18 9.68
C ASP A 2 4.40 -7.14 8.49
N LEU A 3 5.50 -7.90 8.41
CA LEU A 3 5.75 -8.87 7.33
C LEU A 3 4.60 -9.86 7.10
N ASN A 4 3.96 -10.37 8.15
CA ASN A 4 2.85 -11.31 8.01
C ASN A 4 1.58 -10.61 7.50
N ILE A 5 1.34 -9.36 7.92
CA ILE A 5 0.20 -8.57 7.47
C ILE A 5 0.36 -8.22 5.98
N ILE A 6 1.54 -7.70 5.61
CA ILE A 6 1.84 -7.35 4.22
C ILE A 6 1.79 -8.58 3.33
N ALA A 7 2.37 -9.71 3.73
CA ALA A 7 2.32 -10.94 2.95
C ALA A 7 0.87 -11.44 2.71
N GLN A 8 -0.03 -11.31 3.69
CA GLN A 8 -1.45 -11.63 3.49
C GLN A 8 -2.12 -10.71 2.47
N ILE A 9 -1.76 -9.43 2.46
CA ILE A 9 -2.30 -8.43 1.53
C ILE A 9 -1.76 -8.68 0.12
N SER A 10 -0.46 -8.94 -0.02
CA SER A 10 0.15 -9.32 -1.30
C SER A 10 -0.48 -10.59 -1.87
N LEU A 11 -0.82 -11.58 -1.04
CA LEU A 11 -1.53 -12.78 -1.49
C LEU A 11 -2.93 -12.47 -2.01
N LEU A 12 -3.68 -11.58 -1.35
CA LEU A 12 -4.99 -11.13 -1.82
C LEU A 12 -4.87 -10.38 -3.16
N GLU A 13 -3.84 -9.54 -3.28
CA GLU A 13 -3.50 -8.79 -4.50
C GLU A 13 -3.14 -9.73 -5.67
N GLU A 14 -2.29 -10.73 -5.43
CA GLU A 14 -1.92 -11.76 -6.42
C GLU A 14 -3.12 -12.60 -6.88
N CYS A 15 -4.11 -12.79 -6.01
CA CYS A 15 -5.37 -13.45 -6.32
C CYS A 15 -6.44 -12.50 -6.91
N GLU A 16 -6.07 -11.27 -7.28
CA GLU A 16 -6.93 -10.23 -7.86
C GLU A 16 -8.10 -9.77 -6.97
N TYR A 17 -8.08 -10.06 -5.67
CA TYR A 17 -9.05 -9.54 -4.70
C TYR A 17 -8.65 -8.13 -4.22
N LEU A 18 -8.50 -7.19 -5.15
CA LEU A 18 -7.87 -5.89 -4.92
C LEU A 18 -8.62 -5.01 -3.90
N GLU A 19 -9.95 -4.90 -4.01
CA GLU A 19 -10.75 -4.09 -3.07
C GLU A 19 -10.65 -4.64 -1.65
N ARG A 20 -10.65 -5.98 -1.52
CA ARG A 20 -10.50 -6.65 -0.24
C ARG A 20 -9.09 -6.48 0.32
N ALA A 21 -8.07 -6.53 -0.53
CA ALA A 21 -6.69 -6.29 -0.13
C ALA A 21 -6.54 -4.88 0.46
N LEU A 22 -7.14 -3.87 -0.19
CA LEU A 22 -7.12 -2.49 0.27
C LEU A 22 -7.89 -2.32 1.59
N GLU A 23 -9.08 -2.90 1.69
CA GLU A 23 -9.89 -2.86 2.92
C GLU A 23 -9.13 -3.48 4.12
N GLU A 24 -8.50 -4.64 3.92
CA GLU A 24 -7.73 -5.31 4.98
C GLU A 24 -6.45 -4.56 5.33
N LEU A 25 -5.80 -3.91 4.35
CA LEU A 25 -4.65 -3.02 4.60
C LEU A 25 -5.06 -1.87 5.54
N HIS A 26 -6.15 -1.16 5.23
CA HIS A 26 -6.66 -0.06 6.05
C HIS A 26 -7.05 -0.52 7.45
N LYS A 27 -7.78 -1.63 7.58
CA LYS A 27 -8.16 -2.20 8.89
C LYS A 27 -6.95 -2.52 9.78
N LYS A 28 -5.80 -2.81 9.17
CA LYS A 28 -4.59 -3.23 9.88
C LYS A 28 -3.50 -2.16 9.92
N GLU A 29 -3.75 -0.94 9.43
CA GLU A 29 -2.78 0.15 9.42
C GLU A 29 -2.12 0.38 10.79
N SER A 30 -2.92 0.38 11.86
CA SER A 30 -2.42 0.59 13.24
C SER A 30 -1.48 -0.52 13.74
N LYS A 31 -1.48 -1.69 13.09
CA LYS A 31 -0.62 -2.83 13.41
C LYS A 31 0.66 -2.86 12.56
N ILE A 32 0.74 -2.02 11.52
CA ILE A 32 1.91 -1.90 10.65
C ILE A 32 2.75 -0.73 11.14
N VAL A 33 3.92 -1.06 11.68
CA VAL A 33 4.87 -0.08 12.22
C VAL A 33 5.62 0.62 11.09
N ASP A 34 6.02 -0.14 10.07
CA ASP A 34 6.70 0.39 8.88
C ASP A 34 5.73 1.17 7.98
N LYS A 35 5.72 2.49 8.17
CA LYS A 35 4.85 3.40 7.41
C LYS A 35 5.28 3.56 5.95
N LEU A 36 6.53 3.25 5.61
CA LEU A 36 6.98 3.27 4.22
C LEU A 36 6.34 2.09 3.49
N VAL A 37 6.53 0.88 4.01
CA VAL A 37 5.97 -0.36 3.41
C VAL A 37 4.44 -0.30 3.34
N TYR A 38 3.77 0.23 4.36
CA TYR A 38 2.33 0.46 4.32
C TYR A 38 1.91 1.30 3.12
N LYS A 39 2.55 2.46 2.92
CA LYS A 39 2.21 3.38 1.83
C LYS A 39 2.58 2.83 0.46
N GLU A 40 3.71 2.12 0.35
CA GLU A 40 4.11 1.43 -0.89
C GLU A 40 3.06 0.39 -1.30
N GLN A 41 2.57 -0.40 -0.34
CA GLN A 41 1.51 -1.38 -0.60
C GLN A 41 0.17 -0.69 -0.95
N GLU A 42 -0.18 0.38 -0.24
CA GLU A 42 -1.42 1.13 -0.48
C GLU A 42 -1.44 1.78 -1.87
N VAL A 43 -0.34 2.41 -2.29
CA VAL A 43 -0.26 3.03 -3.61
C VAL A 43 -0.34 1.99 -4.73
N SER A 44 0.29 0.81 -4.56
CA SER A 44 0.18 -0.30 -5.52
C SER A 44 -1.28 -0.70 -5.75
N LEU A 45 -2.02 -0.91 -4.66
CA LEU A 45 -3.43 -1.32 -4.71
C LEU A 45 -4.32 -0.24 -5.33
N LEU A 46 -4.15 1.03 -4.95
CA LEU A 46 -4.92 2.16 -5.51
C LEU A 46 -4.71 2.29 -7.01
N VAL A 47 -3.46 2.17 -7.48
CA VAL A 47 -3.14 2.23 -8.92
C VAL A 47 -3.79 1.08 -9.67
N LYS A 48 -3.72 -0.16 -9.14
CA LYS A 48 -4.34 -1.33 -9.76
C LYS A 48 -5.88 -1.25 -9.82
N LEU A 49 -6.51 -0.61 -8.83
CA LEU A 49 -7.95 -0.34 -8.82
C LEU A 49 -8.36 0.87 -9.69
N GLY A 50 -7.40 1.63 -10.23
CA GLY A 50 -7.67 2.82 -11.05
C GLY A 50 -7.93 4.12 -10.26
N HIS A 51 -7.68 4.13 -8.94
CA HIS A 51 -7.77 5.32 -8.09
C HIS A 51 -6.53 6.22 -8.24
N LEU A 52 -6.32 6.73 -9.46
CA LEU A 52 -5.05 7.36 -9.83
C LEU A 52 -4.74 8.65 -9.09
N GLU A 53 -5.75 9.47 -8.76
CA GLU A 53 -5.50 10.72 -8.02
C GLU A 53 -5.12 10.47 -6.56
N GLU A 54 -5.79 9.52 -5.90
CA GLU A 54 -5.43 9.10 -4.55
C GLU A 54 -4.03 8.46 -4.55
N GLY A 55 -3.76 7.57 -5.51
CA GLY A 55 -2.45 6.95 -5.68
C GLY A 55 -1.34 7.98 -5.93
N LYS A 56 -1.59 9.00 -6.76
CA LYS A 56 -0.63 10.09 -7.02
C LYS A 56 -0.35 10.91 -5.77
N ALA A 57 -1.38 11.27 -4.99
CA ALA A 57 -1.19 11.97 -3.73
C ALA A 57 -0.32 11.16 -2.76
N LEU A 58 -0.54 9.84 -2.70
CA LEU A 58 0.27 8.93 -1.88
C LEU A 58 1.71 8.83 -2.38
N TYR A 59 1.91 8.76 -3.70
CA TYR A 59 3.23 8.73 -4.31
C TYR A 59 4.05 9.99 -3.99
N TRP A 60 3.43 11.17 -4.02
CA TRP A 60 4.09 12.40 -3.56
C TRP A 60 4.47 12.35 -2.09
N ALA A 61 3.62 11.75 -1.23
CA ALA A 61 3.95 11.56 0.17
C ALA A 61 5.15 10.61 0.33
N LEU A 62 5.23 9.53 -0.45
CA LEU A 62 6.38 8.61 -0.48
C LEU A 62 7.67 9.34 -0.90
N LEU A 63 7.63 10.10 -1.99
CA LEU A 63 8.77 10.92 -2.44
C LEU A 63 9.22 11.92 -1.36
N SER A 64 8.29 12.52 -0.62
CA SER A 64 8.67 13.42 0.47
C SER A 64 9.34 12.70 1.65
N MET A 65 9.04 11.41 1.85
CA MET A 65 9.66 10.58 2.91
C MET A 65 11.03 10.06 2.51
N ASN A 66 11.23 9.77 1.22
CA ASN A 66 12.51 9.36 0.67
C ASN A 66 12.74 10.04 -0.70
N PRO A 67 13.25 11.28 -0.74
CA PRO A 67 13.39 12.06 -1.97
C PRO A 67 14.29 11.42 -3.03
N ASP A 68 15.18 10.52 -2.62
CA ASP A 68 16.08 9.81 -3.50
C ASP A 68 15.44 8.53 -4.09
N ASN A 69 14.20 8.21 -3.70
CA ASN A 69 13.49 7.03 -4.21
C ASN A 69 12.77 7.34 -5.53
N TYR A 70 13.50 7.25 -6.63
CA TYR A 70 12.98 7.45 -8.01
C TYR A 70 12.32 6.21 -8.63
N TRP A 71 12.13 5.13 -7.86
CA TRP A 71 11.78 3.80 -8.37
C TRP A 71 10.33 3.46 -7.99
#